data_AF-A0A9D8SDK4-F1
#
_entry.id   AF-A0A9D8SDK4-F1
#
_cell.length_a   1.000
_cell.length_b   1.000
_cell.length_c   1.000
_cell.angle_alpha   90.00
_cell.angle_beta   90.00
_cell.angle_gamma   90.00
#
_symmetry.space_group_name_H-M   'P 1'
#
loop_
_entity.id
_entity.type
_entity.pdbx_description
1 polymer ?
#
loop_
_entity_poly.entity_id
_entity_poly.type
_entity_poly.pdbx_seq_one_letter_code
_entity_poly.pdbx_strand_id
1 'polypeptide(L)'
;MGFKATVRTLKWDEMQQAVLDGEYDIFIAEMNIFPNMDISSVTDNELILSAAGLNEYGDIGYSENYTDAAEAFYSGKTDMRTFLSAFQEELPFIPLYFSGGALAMNRNISGEFAPNCFDLYAKAETWTIE
;
A
#
# COMPACT_ATOMS: atom_id res chain seq x y z
N MET A 1 25.37 1.52 19.57
CA MET A 1 24.36 0.80 20.38
C MET A 1 23.59 -0.11 19.43
N GLY A 2 23.38 -1.36 19.80
CA GLY A 2 22.69 -2.33 18.94
C GLY A 2 21.25 -2.51 19.38
N PHE A 3 20.33 -2.56 18.42
CA PHE A 3 18.94 -2.95 18.66
C PHE A 3 18.82 -4.47 18.50
N LYS A 4 17.95 -5.11 19.28
CA LYS A 4 17.60 -6.53 19.13
C LYS A 4 16.18 -6.60 18.57
N ALA A 5 16.04 -7.19 17.39
CA ALA A 5 14.74 -7.46 16.77
C ALA A 5 14.39 -8.95 16.89
N THR A 6 13.12 -9.27 17.08
CA THR A 6 12.60 -10.64 17.02
C THR A 6 11.59 -10.71 15.88
N VAL A 7 11.85 -11.56 14.89
CA VAL A 7 10.95 -11.74 13.74
C VAL A 7 9.90 -12.79 14.08
N ARG A 8 8.62 -12.45 13.87
CA ARG A 8 7.48 -13.36 13.97
C ARG A 8 6.90 -13.56 12.57
N THR A 9 6.75 -14.81 12.15
CA THR A 9 6.02 -15.15 10.92
C THR A 9 4.63 -15.62 11.32
N LEU A 10 3.61 -14.88 10.91
CA LEU A 10 2.21 -15.16 11.21
C LEU A 10 1.47 -15.57 9.93
N LYS A 11 0.37 -16.31 10.07
CA LYS A 11 -0.58 -16.48 8.96
C LYS A 11 -1.32 -15.16 8.72
N TRP A 12 -1.96 -15.05 7.54
CA TRP A 12 -2.68 -13.84 7.14
C TRP A 12 -3.67 -13.35 8.20
N ASP A 13 -4.62 -14.19 8.62
CA ASP A 13 -5.64 -13.81 9.61
C ASP A 13 -5.04 -13.42 10.97
N GLU A 14 -3.97 -14.10 11.39
CA GLU A 14 -3.25 -13.81 12.65
C GLU A 14 -2.49 -12.48 12.56
N MET A 15 -1.93 -12.16 11.39
CA MET A 15 -1.26 -10.88 11.14
C MET A 15 -2.26 -9.73 11.18
N GLN A 16 -3.44 -9.90 10.56
CA GLN A 16 -4.49 -8.87 10.58
C GLN A 16 -4.94 -8.56 12.00
N GLN A 17 -5.19 -9.60 12.81
CA GLN A 17 -5.57 -9.43 14.21
C GLN A 17 -4.46 -8.75 15.01
N ALA A 18 -3.19 -9.17 14.85
CA ALA A 18 -2.07 -8.53 15.52
C ALA A 18 -1.91 -7.04 15.14
N VAL A 19 -2.24 -6.66 13.89
CA VAL A 19 -2.24 -5.26 13.47
C VAL A 19 -3.37 -4.48 14.12
N LEU A 20 -4.58 -5.04 14.17
CA LEU A 20 -5.72 -4.39 14.84
C LEU A 20 -5.51 -4.24 16.36
N ASP A 21 -4.89 -5.23 16.99
CA ASP A 21 -4.62 -5.24 18.43
C ASP A 21 -3.38 -4.40 18.81
N GLY A 22 -2.66 -3.84 17.83
CA GLY A 22 -1.42 -3.09 18.06
C GLY A 22 -0.27 -3.95 18.60
N GLU A 23 -0.31 -5.26 18.36
CA GLU A 23 0.68 -6.22 18.86
C GLU A 23 1.94 -6.30 17.98
N TYR A 24 2.54 -5.15 17.65
CA TYR A 24 3.75 -5.07 16.83
C TYR A 24 4.52 -3.76 17.08
N ASP A 25 5.85 -3.80 16.90
CA ASP A 25 6.67 -2.58 16.79
C ASP A 25 6.82 -2.17 15.31
N ILE A 26 7.00 -3.17 14.43
CA ILE A 26 7.16 -3.02 12.98
C ILE A 26 6.42 -4.18 12.32
N PHE A 27 5.59 -3.87 11.34
CA PHE A 27 4.99 -4.86 10.43
C PHE A 27 5.42 -4.55 8.99
N ILE A 28 5.45 -5.59 8.15
CA ILE A 28 5.75 -5.46 6.73
C ILE A 28 4.46 -5.76 5.99
N ALA A 29 4.03 -4.82 5.16
CA ALA A 29 2.85 -4.94 4.33
C ALA A 29 3.17 -4.65 2.86
N GLU A 30 2.27 -5.08 1.99
CA GLU A 30 2.23 -4.70 0.58
C GLU A 30 0.97 -3.89 0.31
N MET A 31 1.07 -2.94 -0.61
CA MET A 31 -0.05 -2.13 -1.07
C MET A 31 -0.05 -2.10 -2.59
N ASN A 32 -1.23 -2.29 -3.18
CA ASN A 32 -1.45 -1.96 -4.57
C ASN A 32 -1.94 -0.51 -4.67
N ILE A 33 -1.08 0.39 -5.13
CA ILE A 33 -1.43 1.80 -5.32
C ILE A 33 -2.20 1.90 -6.64
N PHE A 34 -3.43 2.40 -6.59
CA PHE A 34 -4.27 2.58 -7.78
C PHE A 34 -3.71 3.67 -8.73
N PRO A 35 -4.16 3.73 -10.00
CA PRO A 35 -3.68 4.72 -10.97
C PRO A 35 -3.83 6.19 -10.57
N ASN A 36 -4.75 6.48 -9.64
CA ASN A 36 -4.93 7.82 -9.07
C ASN A 36 -3.83 8.18 -8.04
N MET A 37 -2.90 7.26 -7.75
CA MET A 37 -1.82 7.41 -6.76
C MET A 37 -2.34 7.76 -5.37
N ASP A 38 -3.56 7.34 -5.06
CA ASP A 38 -4.20 7.59 -3.78
C ASP A 38 -3.66 6.63 -2.73
N ILE A 39 -3.06 7.20 -1.70
CA ILE A 39 -2.49 6.49 -0.56
C ILE A 39 -3.22 6.84 0.74
N SER A 40 -4.42 7.43 0.66
CA SER A 40 -5.26 7.82 1.82
C SER A 40 -5.39 6.70 2.84
N SER A 41 -5.56 5.47 2.36
CA SER A 41 -5.63 4.25 3.18
C SER A 41 -4.45 3.97 4.13
N VAL A 42 -3.31 4.65 3.97
CA VAL A 42 -2.14 4.58 4.89
C VAL A 42 -1.71 5.94 5.44
N THR A 43 -2.34 7.03 4.98
CA THR A 43 -2.04 8.39 5.46
C THR A 43 -3.13 8.95 6.35
N ASP A 44 -4.33 8.40 6.28
CA ASP A 44 -5.37 8.65 7.25
C ASP A 44 -5.05 7.84 8.52
N ASN A 45 -5.60 8.26 9.66
CA ASN A 45 -5.36 7.61 10.95
C ASN A 45 -6.05 6.22 11.08
N GLU A 46 -6.43 5.66 9.94
CA GLU A 46 -7.21 4.44 9.79
C GLU A 46 -6.49 3.57 8.76
N LEU A 47 -5.78 2.53 9.21
CA LEU A 47 -5.17 1.58 8.29
C LEU A 47 -6.27 0.73 7.66
N ILE A 48 -6.60 1.01 6.39
CA ILE A 48 -7.56 0.17 5.67
C ILE A 48 -6.84 -1.08 5.19
N LEU A 49 -6.86 -2.14 6.01
CA LEU A 49 -6.48 -3.49 5.62
C LEU A 49 -7.56 -4.06 4.67
N SER A 50 -7.60 -3.54 3.44
CA SER A 50 -8.52 -3.97 2.37
C SER A 50 -8.14 -5.35 1.82
N ALA A 51 -8.21 -6.35 2.68
CA ALA A 51 -8.27 -7.77 2.33
C ALA A 51 -9.07 -8.61 3.34
N ALA A 52 -9.69 -8.03 4.38
CA ALA A 52 -10.59 -8.78 5.29
C ALA A 52 -12.01 -8.23 5.48
N GLY A 53 -12.43 -7.19 4.76
CA GLY A 53 -13.77 -6.64 4.95
C GLY A 53 -14.02 -6.14 6.38
N LEU A 54 -12.93 -5.80 7.08
CA LEU A 54 -12.95 -5.27 8.44
C LEU A 54 -13.26 -3.78 8.32
N ASN A 55 -14.50 -3.40 8.65
CA ASN A 55 -14.92 -2.02 8.86
C ASN A 55 -14.52 -1.52 10.26
N GLU A 56 -13.46 -2.10 10.83
CA GLU A 56 -12.96 -1.77 12.17
C GLU A 56 -11.61 -1.09 12.02
N TYR A 57 -11.59 0.16 12.47
CA TYR A 57 -10.51 1.11 12.34
C TYR A 57 -9.44 0.83 13.41
N GLY A 58 -8.25 0.39 12.98
CA GLY A 58 -7.08 0.44 13.84
C GLY A 58 -6.53 1.86 13.86
N ASP A 59 -6.55 2.52 15.02
CA ASP A 59 -5.88 3.81 15.22
C ASP A 59 -4.37 3.57 15.14
N ILE A 60 -3.72 4.11 14.10
CA ILE A 60 -2.27 4.01 13.93
C ILE A 60 -1.55 4.98 14.88
N GLY A 61 -2.30 5.92 15.48
CA GLY A 61 -1.80 6.85 16.48
C GLY A 61 -0.92 7.94 15.90
N TYR A 62 -1.17 8.37 14.66
CA TYR A 62 -0.41 9.46 14.06
C TYR A 62 -0.64 10.79 14.79
N SER A 63 0.36 11.68 14.75
CA SER A 63 0.22 13.00 15.35
C SER A 63 -0.90 13.83 14.71
N GLU A 64 -1.57 14.68 15.50
CA GLU A 64 -2.60 15.61 15.02
C GLU A 64 -2.10 16.49 13.87
N ASN A 65 -0.84 16.91 13.93
CA ASN A 65 -0.21 17.70 12.86
C ASN A 65 -0.17 16.95 11.52
N TYR A 66 0.12 15.64 11.55
CA TYR A 66 0.17 14.82 10.36
C TYR A 66 -1.24 14.57 9.81
N THR A 67 -2.20 14.22 10.67
CA THR A 67 -3.58 13.95 10.25
C THR A 67 -4.23 15.20 9.64
N ASP A 68 -4.01 16.38 10.24
CA ASP A 68 -4.51 17.65 9.71
C ASP A 68 -3.88 18.00 8.35
N ALA A 69 -2.57 17.74 8.19
CA ALA A 69 -1.87 17.98 6.95
C ALA A 69 -2.32 17.03 5.83
N ALA A 70 -2.58 15.75 6.15
CA ALA A 70 -3.14 14.77 5.22
C ALA A 70 -4.56 15.18 4.78
N GLU A 71 -5.46 15.50 5.72
CA GLU A 71 -6.83 15.92 5.40
C GLU A 71 -6.83 17.20 4.55
N ALA A 72 -5.99 18.18 4.89
CA ALA A 72 -5.83 19.40 4.11
C ALA A 72 -5.32 19.13 2.69
N PHE A 73 -4.46 18.13 2.49
CA PHE A 73 -3.93 17.77 1.18
C PHE A 73 -4.99 17.12 0.29
N TYR A 74 -5.71 16.11 0.80
CA TYR A 74 -6.77 15.44 0.05
C TYR A 74 -7.99 16.34 -0.22
N SER A 75 -8.26 17.32 0.65
CA SER A 75 -9.30 18.34 0.42
C SER A 75 -8.84 19.52 -0.46
N GLY A 76 -7.58 19.53 -0.93
CA GLY A 76 -7.04 20.58 -1.80
C GLY A 76 -6.80 21.92 -1.10
N LYS A 77 -6.73 21.94 0.24
CA LYS A 77 -6.50 23.12 1.07
C LYS A 77 -5.02 23.43 1.31
N THR A 78 -4.14 22.45 1.12
CA THR A 78 -2.68 22.63 1.25
C THR A 78 -1.94 22.09 0.02
N ASP A 79 -0.65 22.42 -0.08
CA ASP A 79 0.21 21.96 -1.17
C ASP A 79 1.00 20.69 -0.81
N MET A 80 1.55 20.04 -1.84
CA MET A 80 2.38 18.84 -1.71
C MET A 80 3.59 19.08 -0.80
N ARG A 81 4.17 20.28 -0.81
CA ARG A 81 5.36 20.59 0.00
C ARG A 81 5.03 20.52 1.49
N THR A 82 3.93 21.13 1.89
CA THR A 82 3.46 21.18 3.28
C THR A 82 3.10 19.79 3.77
N PHE A 83 2.40 19.00 2.95
CA PHE A 83 2.12 17.59 3.26
C PHE A 83 3.41 16.77 3.41
N LEU A 84 4.36 16.89 2.48
CA LEU A 84 5.62 16.14 2.54
C LEU A 84 6.49 16.51 3.75
N SER A 85 6.41 17.75 4.24
CA SER A 85 7.07 18.14 5.49
C SER A 85 6.50 17.40 6.69
N ALA A 86 5.17 17.36 6.84
CA ALA A 86 4.53 16.59 7.91
C ALA A 86 4.80 15.08 7.77
N PHE A 87 4.77 14.55 6.55
CA PHE A 87 5.08 13.14 6.27
C PHE A 87 6.50 12.75 6.68
N GLN A 88 7.49 13.64 6.47
CA GLN A 88 8.89 13.38 6.85
C GLN A 88 9.12 13.44 8.36
N GLU A 89 8.33 14.21 9.09
CA GLU A 89 8.40 14.29 10.55
C GLU A 89 7.73 13.07 11.21
N GLU A 90 6.58 12.64 10.68
CA GLU A 90 5.82 11.50 11.21
C GLU A 90 6.42 10.14 10.82
N LEU A 91 6.96 10.02 9.59
CA LEU A 91 7.45 8.78 8.98
C LEU A 91 6.42 7.62 9.06
N PRO A 92 5.22 7.79 8.48
CA PRO A 92 4.11 6.84 8.63
C PRO A 92 4.44 5.44 8.06
N PHE A 93 5.25 5.38 7.01
CA PHE A 93 5.78 4.14 6.44
C PHE A 93 7.14 4.36 5.76
N ILE A 94 7.87 3.28 5.57
CA ILE A 94 9.17 3.26 4.86
C ILE A 94 9.03 2.37 3.62
N PRO A 95 9.15 2.92 2.39
CA PRO A 95 9.15 2.13 1.17
C PRO A 95 10.34 1.16 1.13
N LEU A 96 10.07 -0.13 0.94
CA LEU A 96 11.11 -1.16 0.85
C LEU A 96 11.53 -1.42 -0.60
N TYR A 97 10.56 -1.67 -1.47
CA TYR A 97 10.78 -1.91 -2.90
C TYR A 97 9.47 -1.74 -3.67
N PHE A 98 9.59 -1.56 -4.99
CA PHE A 98 8.48 -1.68 -5.93
C PHE A 98 8.53 -3.08 -6.56
N SER A 99 7.41 -3.79 -6.56
CA SER A 99 7.36 -5.14 -7.13
C SER A 99 7.34 -5.09 -8.66
N GLY A 100 8.12 -5.98 -9.28
CA GLY A 100 8.10 -6.22 -10.72
C GLY A 100 7.52 -7.60 -11.01
N GLY A 101 6.52 -7.67 -11.89
CA GLY A 101 5.93 -8.92 -12.36
C GLY A 101 6.43 -9.30 -13.76
N ALA A 102 6.33 -10.59 -14.11
CA ALA A 102 6.53 -11.07 -15.46
C ALA A 102 5.32 -11.91 -15.89
N LEU A 103 4.82 -11.67 -17.10
CA LEU A 103 3.76 -12.48 -17.69
C LEU A 103 4.39 -13.58 -18.55
N ALA A 104 4.16 -14.85 -18.18
CA ALA A 104 4.53 -16.01 -18.97
C ALA A 104 3.32 -16.49 -19.77
N MET A 105 3.46 -16.65 -21.09
CA MET A 105 2.39 -17.10 -21.97
C MET A 105 2.80 -18.29 -22.81
N ASN A 106 1.79 -19.03 -23.28
CA ASN A 106 1.98 -20.09 -24.24
C ASN A 106 2.50 -19.50 -25.56
N ARG A 107 3.44 -20.20 -26.20
CA ARG A 107 4.01 -19.81 -27.50
C ARG A 107 2.98 -19.78 -28.64
N ASN A 108 1.85 -20.46 -28.46
CA ASN A 108 0.74 -20.45 -29.42
C ASN A 108 -0.15 -19.20 -29.30
N ILE A 109 0.08 -18.36 -28.29
CA ILE A 109 -0.63 -17.08 -28.13
C ILE A 109 0.20 -16.02 -28.84
N SER A 110 -0.43 -15.34 -29.81
CA SER A 110 0.16 -14.22 -30.56
C SER A 110 -0.75 -12.99 -30.42
N GLY A 111 -0.20 -11.78 -30.59
CA GLY A 111 -0.94 -10.53 -30.45
C GLY A 111 -0.07 -9.37 -29.99
N GLU A 112 -0.70 -8.27 -29.58
CA GLU A 112 0.00 -7.15 -28.94
C GLU A 112 0.09 -7.38 -27.43
N PHE A 113 1.31 -7.63 -26.94
CA PHE A 113 1.57 -7.78 -25.50
C PHE A 113 1.99 -6.44 -24.91
N ALA A 114 1.09 -5.80 -24.17
CA ALA A 114 1.33 -4.50 -23.54
C ALA A 114 1.00 -4.49 -22.04
N PRO A 115 1.55 -5.43 -21.23
CA PRO A 115 1.27 -5.47 -19.80
C PRO A 115 1.72 -4.17 -19.12
N ASN A 116 0.95 -3.71 -18.15
CA ASN A 116 1.30 -2.56 -17.31
C ASN A 116 1.08 -2.90 -15.82
N CYS A 117 1.43 -1.96 -14.94
CA CYS A 117 1.34 -2.17 -13.49
C CYS A 117 -0.08 -2.35 -12.95
N PHE A 118 -1.12 -2.02 -13.72
CA PHE A 118 -2.52 -2.17 -13.32
C PHE A 118 -3.23 -3.30 -14.04
N ASP A 119 -2.79 -3.63 -15.25
CA ASP A 119 -3.39 -4.67 -16.09
C ASP A 119 -2.30 -5.49 -16.79
N LEU A 120 -2.11 -6.71 -16.28
CA LEU A 120 -1.19 -7.70 -16.86
C LEU A 120 -1.67 -8.18 -18.23
N TYR A 121 -2.97 -8.11 -18.51
CA TYR A 121 -3.61 -8.59 -19.73
C TYR A 121 -4.05 -7.45 -20.65
N ALA A 122 -3.45 -6.26 -20.49
CA ALA A 122 -3.76 -5.12 -21.33
C ALA A 122 -3.58 -5.48 -22.80
N LYS A 123 -4.61 -5.14 -23.60
CA LYS A 123 -4.77 -5.49 -25.01
C LYS A 123 -5.02 -6.97 -25.31
N ALA A 124 -5.54 -7.74 -24.35
CA ALA A 124 -5.89 -9.15 -24.55
C ALA A 124 -6.93 -9.38 -25.66
N GLU A 125 -7.73 -8.39 -26.02
CA GLU A 125 -8.63 -8.44 -27.17
C GLU A 125 -7.90 -8.58 -28.52
N THR A 126 -6.61 -8.28 -28.56
CA THR A 126 -5.76 -8.48 -29.75
C THR A 126 -5.15 -9.87 -29.82
N TRP A 127 -5.32 -10.70 -28.78
CA TRP A 127 -4.65 -11.98 -28.66
C TRP A 127 -5.41 -13.07 -29.40
N THR A 128 -4.67 -13.92 -30.10
CA THR A 128 -5.21 -15.07 -30.83
C THR A 128 -4.48 -16.35 -30.45
N ILE A 129 -5.17 -17.49 -30.61
CA ILE A 129 -4.60 -18.82 -30.38
C ILE A 129 -4.49 -19.50 -31.75
N GLU A 130 -3.28 -19.94 -32.10
CA GLU A 130 -3.00 -20.77 -33.28
C GLU A 130 -2.95 -22.27 -32.94
#